data_AF-A0A5S9MEE6-F1
#
_entry.id   AF-A0A5S9MEE6-F1
#
_cell.length_a   1.000
_cell.length_b   1.000
_cell.length_c   1.000
_cell.angle_alpha   90.00
_cell.angle_beta   90.00
_cell.angle_gamma   90.00
#
_symmetry.space_group_name_H-M   'P 1'
#
loop_
_entity.id
_entity.type
_entity.pdbx_description
1 polymer ?
#
loop_
_entity_poly.entity_id
_entity_poly.type
_entity_poly.pdbx_seq_one_letter_code
_entity_poly.pdbx_strand_id
1 'polypeptide(L)'
;MTVTADLKRIWIRRLKKEAYSDLLYAGIHKIFIGFLYKFIIGYLIHTYILMNIHHISSSHFVQQLTYMYAYSMYLFFDFAGYTAFAVGVSYIMGIKSPENFNKPFISRNIKDFWNRWHMSLSFWFRDYVFL
;
A
#
# COMPACT_ATOMS: atom_id res chain seq x y z
N MET A 1 10.95 -12.06 40.59
CA MET A 1 9.80 -12.79 40.01
C MET A 1 8.78 -11.81 39.38
N THR A 2 9.23 -10.75 38.69
CA THR A 2 8.37 -9.59 38.34
C THR A 2 8.48 -9.08 36.90
N VAL A 3 9.45 -9.51 36.10
CA VAL A 3 9.61 -9.03 34.70
C VAL A 3 8.75 -9.83 33.70
N THR A 4 8.55 -11.13 33.95
CA THR A 4 7.79 -12.02 33.05
C THR A 4 6.27 -11.78 33.09
N ALA A 5 5.76 -11.25 34.21
CA ALA A 5 4.34 -10.92 34.36
C ALA A 5 3.95 -9.67 33.57
N ASP A 6 4.81 -8.65 33.52
CA ASP A 6 4.57 -7.42 32.74
C ASP A 6 4.68 -7.64 31.24
N LEU A 7 5.60 -8.50 30.78
CA LEU A 7 5.69 -8.87 29.37
C LEU A 7 4.40 -9.56 28.90
N LYS A 8 3.83 -10.50 29.68
CA LYS A 8 2.52 -11.08 29.37
C LYS A 8 1.41 -10.02 29.31
N ARG A 9 1.47 -8.97 30.15
CA ARG A 9 0.48 -7.88 30.18
C ARG A 9 0.54 -6.99 28.94
N ILE A 10 1.74 -6.78 28.39
CA ILE A 10 1.97 -5.98 27.17
C ILE A 10 1.47 -6.73 25.92
N TRP A 11 1.73 -8.04 25.84
CA TRP A 11 1.34 -8.86 24.68
C TRP A 11 -0.11 -9.39 24.73
N ILE A 12 -0.69 -9.52 25.93
CA ILE A 12 -2.06 -10.02 26.14
C ILE A 12 -2.97 -8.86 26.55
N ARG A 13 -2.90 -7.74 25.83
CA ARG A 13 -3.95 -6.72 25.95
C ARG A 13 -5.12 -7.19 25.10
N ARG A 14 -6.08 -7.90 25.72
CA ARG A 14 -7.30 -8.35 25.06
C ARG A 14 -7.98 -7.13 24.42
N LEU A 15 -8.05 -7.10 23.10
CA LEU A 15 -8.84 -6.08 22.40
C LEU A 15 -10.28 -6.18 22.87
N LYS A 16 -10.88 -5.02 23.16
CA LYS A 16 -12.33 -4.96 23.35
C LYS A 16 -12.99 -5.44 22.07
N LYS A 17 -14.09 -6.19 22.21
CA LYS A 17 -14.82 -6.78 21.07
C LYS A 17 -15.16 -5.73 20.00
N GLU A 18 -15.57 -4.54 20.42
CA GLU A 18 -15.86 -3.39 19.55
C GLU A 18 -14.65 -2.98 18.72
N ALA A 19 -13.51 -2.72 19.36
CA ALA A 19 -12.28 -2.32 18.69
C ALA A 19 -11.76 -3.40 17.71
N TYR A 20 -11.92 -4.68 18.06
CA TYR A 20 -11.60 -5.77 17.14
C TYR A 20 -12.55 -5.82 15.94
N SER A 21 -13.85 -5.59 16.15
CA SER A 21 -14.84 -5.54 15.07
C SER A 21 -14.50 -4.46 14.06
N ASP A 22 -14.10 -3.27 14.52
CA ASP A 22 -13.70 -2.16 13.65
C ASP A 22 -12.48 -2.53 12.79
N LEU A 23 -11.47 -3.15 13.41
CA LEU A 23 -10.29 -3.65 12.70
C LEU A 23 -10.66 -4.74 11.69
N LEU A 24 -11.55 -5.66 12.06
CA LEU A 24 -12.01 -6.73 11.17
C LEU A 24 -12.68 -6.17 9.92
N TYR A 25 -13.62 -5.22 10.08
CA TYR A 25 -14.31 -4.59 8.94
C TYR A 25 -13.33 -3.80 8.07
N ALA A 26 -12.45 -3.01 8.68
CA ALA A 26 -11.42 -2.27 7.96
C ALA A 26 -10.47 -3.23 7.22
N GLY A 27 -10.09 -4.34 7.85
CA GLY A 27 -9.21 -5.34 7.29
C GLY A 27 -9.81 -6.03 6.07
N ILE A 28 -11.07 -6.50 6.18
CA ILE A 28 -11.82 -7.07 5.06
C ILE A 28 -11.94 -6.07 3.91
N HIS A 29 -12.30 -4.81 4.21
CA HIS A 29 -12.37 -3.76 3.20
C HIS A 29 -11.02 -3.58 2.48
N LYS A 30 -9.89 -3.62 3.20
CA LYS A 30 -8.55 -3.55 2.62
C LYS A 30 -8.24 -4.73 1.71
N ILE A 31 -8.70 -5.93 2.05
CA ILE A 31 -8.58 -7.10 1.16
C ILE A 31 -9.32 -6.85 -0.16
N PHE A 32 -10.58 -6.39 -0.12
CA PHE A 32 -11.33 -6.08 -1.35
C PHE A 32 -10.69 -4.98 -2.19
N ILE A 33 -10.18 -3.92 -1.56
CA ILE A 33 -9.40 -2.88 -2.26
C ILE A 33 -8.13 -3.46 -2.88
N GLY A 34 -7.44 -4.36 -2.18
CA GLY A 34 -6.28 -5.07 -2.70
C GLY A 34 -6.59 -5.86 -3.98
N PHE A 35 -7.74 -6.56 -3.99
CA PHE A 35 -8.21 -7.28 -5.18
C PHE A 35 -8.46 -6.32 -6.35
N LEU A 36 -9.21 -5.25 -6.11
CA LEU A 36 -9.48 -4.23 -7.12
C LEU A 36 -8.19 -3.65 -7.70
N TYR A 37 -7.23 -3.30 -6.85
CA TYR A 37 -6.01 -2.63 -7.28
C TYR A 37 -5.06 -3.58 -8.01
N LYS A 38 -4.75 -4.74 -7.44
CA LYS A 38 -3.74 -5.65 -8.01
C LYS A 38 -4.28 -6.48 -9.17
N PHE A 39 -5.42 -7.14 -8.97
CA PHE A 39 -5.91 -8.15 -9.90
C PHE A 39 -6.88 -7.62 -10.96
N ILE A 40 -7.44 -6.42 -10.75
CA ILE A 40 -8.26 -5.75 -11.76
C ILE A 40 -7.44 -4.63 -12.40
N ILE A 41 -7.23 -3.51 -11.70
CA ILE A 41 -6.66 -2.31 -12.33
C ILE A 41 -5.21 -2.53 -12.78
N GLY A 42 -4.34 -3.02 -11.88
CA GLY A 42 -2.94 -3.29 -12.17
C GLY A 42 -2.78 -4.33 -13.29
N TYR A 43 -3.54 -5.42 -13.21
CA TYR A 43 -3.59 -6.44 -14.25
C TYR A 43 -3.99 -5.86 -15.61
N LEU A 44 -5.08 -5.08 -15.68
CA LEU A 44 -5.56 -4.48 -16.93
C LEU A 44 -4.51 -3.55 -17.55
N ILE A 45 -3.87 -2.68 -16.76
CA ILE A 45 -2.81 -1.78 -17.25
C ILE A 45 -1.64 -2.60 -17.79
N HIS A 46 -1.21 -3.63 -17.06
CA HIS A 46 -0.08 -4.44 -17.47
C HIS A 46 -0.35 -5.20 -18.77
N THR A 47 -1.48 -5.92 -18.82
CA THR A 47 -1.84 -6.76 -19.95
C THR A 47 -2.17 -5.94 -21.19
N TYR A 48 -3.01 -4.91 -21.08
CA TYR A 48 -3.49 -4.19 -22.27
C TYR A 48 -2.59 -3.04 -22.71
N ILE A 49 -1.79 -2.46 -21.81
CA ILE A 49 -0.95 -1.30 -22.14
C ILE A 49 0.53 -1.68 -22.16
N LEU A 50 1.06 -2.22 -21.06
CA LEU A 50 2.51 -2.45 -20.94
C LEU A 50 3.01 -3.59 -21.86
N MET A 51 2.32 -4.73 -21.88
CA MET A 51 2.70 -5.85 -22.78
C MET A 51 2.49 -5.52 -24.27
N ASN A 52 1.59 -4.58 -24.58
CA ASN A 52 1.22 -4.22 -25.94
C ASN A 52 1.81 -2.89 -26.39
N ILE A 53 2.79 -2.34 -25.68
CA ILE A 53 3.30 -0.97 -25.89
C ILE A 53 3.79 -0.73 -27.33
N HIS A 54 4.44 -1.72 -27.94
CA HIS A 54 4.95 -1.63 -29.30
C HIS A 54 3.84 -1.64 -30.38
N HIS A 55 2.64 -2.08 -30.03
CA HIS A 55 1.48 -2.13 -30.91
C HIS A 55 0.59 -0.87 -30.78
N ILE A 56 0.78 -0.04 -29.75
CA ILE A 56 -0.06 1.15 -29.49
C ILE A 56 0.20 2.27 -30.49
N SER A 57 1.44 2.45 -30.94
CA SER A 57 1.82 3.51 -31.87
C SER A 57 3.11 3.15 -32.59
N SER A 58 3.26 3.59 -33.85
CA SER A 58 4.53 3.48 -34.58
C SER A 58 5.57 4.52 -34.14
N SER A 59 5.15 5.57 -33.44
CA SER A 59 6.06 6.61 -32.94
C SER A 59 6.73 6.18 -31.63
N HIS A 60 8.05 6.07 -31.65
CA HIS A 60 8.85 5.77 -30.46
C HIS A 60 8.62 6.77 -29.31
N PHE A 61 8.43 8.06 -29.64
CA PHE A 61 8.15 9.09 -28.64
C PHE A 61 6.83 8.81 -27.91
N VAL A 62 5.77 8.47 -28.65
CA VAL A 62 4.47 8.14 -28.07
C VAL A 62 4.57 6.88 -27.20
N GLN A 63 5.26 5.84 -27.67
CA GLN A 63 5.48 4.62 -26.89
C GLN A 63 6.14 4.92 -25.53
N GLN A 64 7.21 5.72 -25.52
CA GLN A 64 7.93 6.09 -24.30
C GLN A 64 7.06 6.91 -23.35
N LEU A 65 6.30 7.88 -23.89
CA LEU A 65 5.40 8.70 -23.08
C LEU A 65 4.28 7.84 -22.46
N THR A 66 3.65 6.97 -23.24
CA THR A 66 2.64 6.02 -22.75
C THR A 66 3.24 5.09 -21.70
N TYR A 67 4.43 4.55 -21.93
CA TYR A 67 5.12 3.70 -20.97
C TYR A 67 5.37 4.41 -19.63
N MET A 68 5.84 5.66 -19.65
CA MET A 68 6.10 6.44 -18.45
C MET A 68 4.87 6.55 -17.54
N TYR A 69 3.71 6.92 -18.12
CA TYR A 69 2.47 7.05 -17.34
C TYR A 69 1.86 5.69 -16.97
N ALA A 70 1.79 4.75 -17.91
CA ALA A 70 1.20 3.44 -17.69
C ALA A 70 2.00 2.65 -16.63
N TYR A 71 3.33 2.67 -16.71
CA TYR A 71 4.18 2.00 -15.73
C TYR A 71 4.07 2.66 -14.36
N SER A 72 4.00 3.99 -14.28
CA SER A 72 3.80 4.70 -13.00
C SER A 72 2.47 4.30 -12.33
N MET A 73 1.39 4.19 -13.10
CA MET A 73 0.09 3.75 -12.60
C MET A 73 0.09 2.26 -12.23
N TYR A 74 0.68 1.41 -13.07
CA TYR A 74 0.86 -0.01 -12.77
C TYR A 74 1.62 -0.22 -11.46
N LEU A 75 2.77 0.45 -11.31
CA LEU A 75 3.60 0.40 -10.10
C LEU A 75 2.79 0.80 -8.87
N PHE A 76 2.01 1.88 -8.96
CA PHE A 76 1.14 2.30 -7.86
C PHE A 76 0.09 1.24 -7.52
N PHE A 77 -0.68 0.76 -8.49
CA PHE A 77 -1.78 -0.16 -8.21
C PHE A 77 -1.31 -1.54 -7.76
N ASP A 78 -0.23 -2.07 -8.36
CA ASP A 78 0.32 -3.35 -7.95
C ASP A 78 0.83 -3.30 -6.50
N PHE A 79 1.56 -2.24 -6.16
CA PHE A 79 2.18 -2.12 -4.84
C PHE A 79 1.19 -1.64 -3.76
N ALA A 80 0.29 -0.70 -4.09
CA ALA A 80 -0.80 -0.32 -3.19
C ALA A 80 -1.75 -1.50 -2.95
N GLY A 81 -2.02 -2.33 -3.95
CA GLY A 81 -2.81 -3.56 -3.79
C GLY A 81 -2.13 -4.57 -2.87
N TYR A 82 -0.84 -4.81 -3.05
CA TYR A 82 -0.06 -5.70 -2.18
C TYR A 82 -0.05 -5.22 -0.72
N THR A 83 0.21 -3.93 -0.51
CA THR A 83 0.26 -3.36 0.84
C THR A 83 -1.12 -3.32 1.51
N ALA A 84 -2.20 -3.16 0.73
CA ALA A 84 -3.56 -3.29 1.24
C ALA A 84 -3.84 -4.71 1.75
N PHE A 85 -3.33 -5.76 1.10
CA PHE A 85 -3.42 -7.12 1.64
C PHE A 85 -2.66 -7.27 2.95
N ALA A 86 -1.41 -6.78 3.02
CA ALA A 86 -0.60 -6.85 4.23
C ALA A 86 -1.26 -6.12 5.42
N VAL A 87 -1.77 -4.91 5.21
CA VAL A 87 -2.52 -4.14 6.22
C VAL A 87 -3.82 -4.86 6.58
N GLY A 88 -4.55 -5.39 5.60
CA GLY A 88 -5.79 -6.11 5.80
C GLY A 88 -5.64 -7.34 6.70
N VAL A 89 -4.64 -8.18 6.42
CA VAL A 89 -4.29 -9.35 7.24
C VAL A 89 -3.89 -8.93 8.65
N SER A 90 -3.06 -7.89 8.77
CA SER A 90 -2.64 -7.36 10.07
C SER A 90 -3.85 -6.95 10.93
N TYR A 91 -4.81 -6.25 10.33
CA TYR A 91 -6.02 -5.78 11.03
C TYR A 91 -6.91 -6.97 11.46
N ILE A 92 -7.06 -7.98 10.61
CA ILE A 92 -7.80 -9.21 10.95
C ILE A 92 -7.14 -9.96 12.12
N MET A 93 -5.80 -9.92 12.20
CA MET A 93 -5.02 -10.45 13.33
C MET A 93 -5.07 -9.57 14.59
N GLY A 94 -5.78 -8.42 14.55
CA GLY A 94 -5.91 -7.49 15.67
C GLY A 94 -4.70 -6.56 15.82
N ILE A 95 -3.81 -6.49 14.83
CA ILE A 95 -2.62 -5.63 14.86
C ILE A 95 -2.86 -4.44 13.93
N LYS A 96 -2.79 -3.21 14.44
CA LYS A 96 -2.99 -2.02 13.62
C LYS A 96 -1.68 -1.57 12.97
N SER A 97 -1.32 -2.19 11.85
CA SER A 97 -0.19 -1.74 11.02
C SER A 97 -0.42 -0.35 10.39
N PRO A 98 0.65 0.43 10.17
CA PRO A 98 0.56 1.71 9.47
C PRO A 98 0.18 1.51 7.99
N GLU A 99 -0.54 2.48 7.44
CA GLU A 99 -0.86 2.53 6.02
C GLU A 99 0.37 2.90 5.20
N ASN A 100 0.46 2.42 3.96
CA ASN A 100 1.61 2.71 3.10
C ASN A 100 1.34 3.80 2.05
N PHE A 101 0.07 4.03 1.68
CA PHE A 101 -0.32 5.01 0.67
C PHE A 101 -1.45 5.92 1.14
N ASN A 102 -1.36 7.21 0.82
CA ASN A 102 -2.41 8.19 1.09
C ASN A 102 -2.60 9.19 -0.06
N LYS A 103 -3.27 8.75 -1.14
CA LYS A 103 -3.59 9.56 -2.33
C LYS A 103 -2.37 10.36 -2.84
N PRO A 104 -1.27 9.68 -3.20
CA PRO A 104 0.02 10.33 -3.47
C PRO A 104 -0.03 11.29 -4.66
N PHE A 105 -0.80 10.98 -5.71
CA PHE A 105 -0.86 11.80 -6.92
C PHE A 105 -1.61 13.14 -6.77
N ILE A 106 -2.24 13.40 -5.62
CA ILE A 106 -2.88 14.70 -5.29
C ILE A 106 -1.88 15.64 -4.59
N SER A 107 -0.65 15.18 -4.34
CA SER A 107 0.39 15.97 -3.67
C SER A 107 0.70 17.26 -4.41
N ARG A 108 0.83 18.37 -3.69
CA ARG A 108 1.13 19.69 -4.30
C ARG A 108 2.62 19.94 -4.54
N ASN A 109 3.49 19.14 -3.93
CA ASN A 109 4.94 19.23 -4.07
C ASN A 109 5.59 17.89 -3.73
N ILE A 110 6.89 17.76 -4.03
CA ILE A 110 7.64 16.51 -3.84
C ILE A 110 7.71 16.06 -2.37
N LYS A 111 7.77 17.00 -1.43
CA LYS A 111 7.80 16.68 0.00
C LYS A 111 6.46 16.08 0.45
N ASP A 112 5.35 16.62 -0.01
CA ASP A 112 4.01 16.09 0.25
C ASP A 112 3.81 14.72 -0.43
N PHE A 113 4.40 14.49 -1.60
CA PHE A 113 4.39 13.19 -2.26
C PHE A 113 5.04 12.10 -1.40
N TRP A 114 6.24 12.35 -0.87
CA TRP A 114 6.95 11.39 -0.01
C TRP A 114 6.27 11.14 1.34
N ASN A 115 5.44 12.08 1.83
CA ASN A 115 4.60 11.87 3.01
C ASN A 115 3.35 11.02 2.71
N ARG A 116 3.10 10.65 1.46
CA ARG A 116 1.89 9.92 1.00
C ARG A 116 2.20 8.66 0.22
N TRP A 117 3.43 8.49 -0.25
CA TRP A 117 3.90 7.37 -1.04
C TRP A 117 4.86 6.52 -0.22
N HIS A 118 4.61 5.20 -0.12
CA HIS A 118 5.45 4.25 0.61
C HIS A 118 5.83 4.72 2.03
N MET A 119 4.83 5.23 2.76
CA MET A 119 5.01 5.97 4.02
C MET A 119 5.81 5.18 5.08
N SER A 120 5.62 3.85 5.18
CA SER A 120 6.34 3.05 6.18
C SER A 120 7.84 3.05 5.94
N LEU A 121 8.27 2.94 4.68
CA LEU A 121 9.68 3.00 4.30
C LEU A 121 10.21 4.43 4.36
N SER A 122 9.44 5.41 3.89
CA SER A 122 9.84 6.82 3.95
C SER A 122 10.08 7.30 5.37
N PHE A 123 9.22 6.91 6.32
CA PHE A 123 9.43 7.21 7.74
C PHE A 123 10.63 6.43 8.31
N TRP A 124 10.79 5.15 7.95
CA TRP A 124 11.96 4.39 8.38
C TRP A 124 13.27 5.04 7.90
N PHE A 125 13.38 5.46 6.63
CA PHE A 125 14.56 6.16 6.15
C PHE A 125 14.78 7.51 6.85
N ARG A 126 13.73 8.30 7.05
CA ARG A 126 13.82 9.56 7.78
C ARG A 126 14.38 9.34 9.19
N ASP A 127 13.78 8.41 9.93
CA ASP A 127 14.04 8.23 11.36
C ASP A 127 15.35 7.46 11.64
N TYR A 128 15.80 6.60 10.71
CA TYR A 128 16.97 5.74 10.93
C TYR A 128 18.19 6.07 10.07
N VAL A 129 18.04 6.79 8.94
CA VAL A 129 19.16 7.08 8.02
C VAL A 129 19.49 8.57 7.98
N PHE A 130 18.48 9.45 7.92
CA PHE A 130 18.72 10.88 7.73
C PHE A 130 18.96 11.68 9.03
N LEU A 131 18.35 11.25 10.15
CA LEU A 131 18.33 11.95 11.46
C LEU A 131 17.88 13.43 11.36
#